data_AF-A0A8H7WBR9-F1
#
_entry.id   AF-A0A8H7WBR9-F1
#
_cell.length_a   1.000
_cell.length_b   1.000
_cell.length_c   1.000
_cell.angle_alpha   90.00
_cell.angle_beta   90.00
_cell.angle_gamma   90.00
#
_symmetry.space_group_name_H-M   'P 1'
#
loop_
_entity.id
_entity.type
_entity.pdbx_description
1 polymer ?
#
loop_
_entity_poly.entity_id
_entity_poly.type
_entity_poly.pdbx_seq_one_letter_code
_entity_poly.pdbx_strand_id
1 'polypeptide(L)'
;MTSLPPFRNSERFPAFADCPVIDSPADPTDVPYYLLGTIAENMTVSASPTFILKDRNNASFALTLRIPADEINENLPGGGFDAKGFKKGFTAVVEGARRSGAKEEKAGFVVAPSGSVKVCSTSL
;
A
#
# COMPACT_ATOMS: atom_id res chain seq x y z
N MET A 1 -18.48 -1.47 -14.62
CA MET A 1 -17.94 -0.50 -13.64
C MET A 1 -18.13 -1.11 -12.25
N THR A 2 -17.14 -1.83 -11.75
CA THR A 2 -17.24 -2.51 -10.45
C THR A 2 -17.12 -1.47 -9.34
N SER A 3 -18.25 -1.08 -8.77
CA SER A 3 -18.30 -0.12 -7.65
C SER A 3 -17.52 -0.71 -6.48
N LEU A 4 -16.57 0.05 -5.94
CA LEU A 4 -15.92 -0.33 -4.68
C LEU A 4 -17.00 -0.46 -3.59
N PRO A 5 -16.95 -1.50 -2.73
CA PRO A 5 -17.84 -1.58 -1.58
C PRO A 5 -17.63 -0.37 -0.66
N PRO A 6 -18.62 -0.03 0.18
CA PRO A 6 -18.51 1.13 1.06
C PRO A 6 -17.27 1.02 1.96
N PHE A 7 -16.44 2.06 1.96
CA PHE A 7 -15.17 2.16 2.72
C PHE A 7 -15.32 1.97 4.24
N ARG A 8 -16.55 1.90 4.75
CA ARG A 8 -16.89 1.59 6.14
C ARG A 8 -16.77 0.11 6.50
N ASN A 9 -16.71 -0.81 5.52
CA ASN A 9 -16.65 -2.23 5.83
C ASN A 9 -15.25 -2.65 6.26
N SER A 10 -15.04 -2.81 7.57
CA SER A 10 -13.75 -3.19 8.17
C SER A 10 -13.26 -4.58 7.75
N GLU A 11 -14.15 -5.47 7.30
CA GLU A 11 -13.78 -6.79 6.77
C GLU A 11 -13.16 -6.69 5.37
N ARG A 12 -13.48 -5.64 4.61
CA ARG A 12 -12.90 -5.34 3.29
C ARG A 12 -11.75 -4.35 3.38
N PHE A 13 -11.77 -3.47 4.37
CA PHE A 13 -10.77 -2.41 4.59
C PHE A 13 -10.19 -2.51 6.01
N PRO A 14 -9.34 -3.52 6.26
CA PRO A 14 -8.68 -3.70 7.55
C PRO A 14 -7.70 -2.57 7.83
N ALA A 15 -7.40 -2.34 9.11
CA ALA A 15 -6.29 -1.48 9.51
C ALA A 15 -4.96 -2.16 9.22
N PHE A 16 -3.86 -1.40 9.24
CA PHE A 16 -2.53 -1.98 9.03
C PHE A 16 -2.21 -3.05 10.10
N ALA A 17 -2.70 -2.86 11.33
CA ALA A 17 -2.51 -3.79 12.43
C ALA A 17 -3.28 -5.13 12.25
N ASP A 18 -4.36 -5.13 11.48
CA ASP A 18 -5.18 -6.32 11.21
C ASP A 18 -4.73 -7.09 9.96
N CYS A 19 -3.82 -6.51 9.17
CA CYS A 19 -3.30 -7.19 7.99
C CYS A 19 -2.46 -8.43 8.37
N PRO A 20 -2.54 -9.51 7.59
CA PRO A 20 -1.74 -10.70 7.83
C PRO A 20 -0.24 -10.39 7.66
N VAL A 21 0.59 -11.03 8.45
CA VAL A 21 2.05 -10.91 8.34
C VAL A 21 2.52 -11.67 7.09
N ILE A 22 3.54 -11.17 6.40
CA ILE A 22 4.05 -11.78 5.17
C ILE A 22 4.47 -13.25 5.35
N ASP A 23 4.98 -13.60 6.53
CA ASP A 23 5.40 -14.94 6.92
C ASP A 23 4.25 -15.84 7.44
N SER A 24 3.05 -15.29 7.61
CA SER A 24 1.87 -16.09 7.97
C SER A 24 1.31 -16.79 6.74
N PRO A 25 0.90 -18.08 6.86
CA PRO A 25 0.18 -18.76 5.79
C PRO A 25 -1.06 -17.93 5.47
N ALA A 26 -1.28 -17.65 4.18
CA ALA A 26 -2.48 -16.96 3.76
C ALA A 26 -3.66 -17.91 3.98
N ASP A 27 -4.57 -17.55 4.88
CA ASP A 27 -5.89 -18.15 4.87
C ASP A 27 -6.48 -17.89 3.48
N PRO A 28 -7.03 -18.92 2.80
CA PRO A 28 -7.80 -18.74 1.59
C PRO A 28 -9.15 -18.13 1.97
N THR A 29 -9.15 -16.93 2.54
CA THR A 29 -10.35 -16.11 2.55
C THR A 29 -10.62 -15.81 1.08
N ASP A 30 -11.72 -16.37 0.57
CA ASP A 30 -12.24 -16.21 -0.80
C ASP A 30 -12.54 -14.74 -1.16
N VAL A 31 -12.17 -13.81 -0.28
CA VAL A 31 -12.71 -12.48 -0.22
C VAL A 31 -11.60 -11.44 -0.22
N PRO A 32 -11.47 -10.66 -1.31
CA PRO A 32 -10.40 -9.69 -1.43
C PRO A 32 -10.57 -8.58 -0.39
N TYR A 33 -9.49 -8.31 0.34
CA TYR A 33 -9.38 -7.17 1.23
C TYR A 33 -8.40 -6.14 0.66
N TYR A 34 -8.61 -4.88 1.03
CA TYR A 34 -7.91 -3.73 0.51
C TYR A 34 -7.41 -2.89 1.68
N LEU A 35 -6.11 -2.82 1.88
CA LEU A 35 -5.55 -1.89 2.84
C LEU A 35 -5.61 -0.48 2.26
N LEU A 36 -6.18 0.43 3.03
CA LEU A 36 -6.22 1.84 2.68
C LEU A 36 -5.17 2.61 3.48
N GLY A 37 -4.43 3.47 2.79
CA GLY A 37 -3.50 4.38 3.42
C GLY A 37 -3.56 5.75 2.77
N THR A 38 -3.62 6.82 3.55
CA THR A 38 -3.44 8.18 3.06
C THR A 38 -1.96 8.53 3.08
N ILE A 39 -1.40 8.91 1.93
CA ILE A 39 0.01 9.23 1.77
C ILE A 39 0.34 10.49 2.59
N ALA A 40 1.17 10.31 3.61
CA ALA A 40 1.64 11.37 4.48
C ALA A 40 3.00 11.93 4.03
N GLU A 41 3.93 11.05 3.65
CA GLU A 41 5.28 11.41 3.22
C GLU A 41 5.82 10.49 2.12
N ASN A 42 6.70 11.03 1.27
CA ASN A 42 7.40 10.30 0.23
C ASN A 42 8.86 10.13 0.67
N MET A 43 9.32 8.90 0.95
CA MET A 43 10.63 8.67 1.57
C MET A 43 11.74 8.34 0.56
N THR A 44 11.47 7.56 -0.48
CA THR A 44 12.49 7.18 -1.48
C THR A 44 11.81 6.93 -2.81
N VAL A 45 12.34 7.51 -3.90
CA VAL A 45 11.76 7.41 -5.26
C VAL A 45 12.62 6.55 -6.20
N SER A 46 13.71 5.96 -5.71
CA SER A 46 14.56 5.03 -6.47
C SER A 46 13.84 3.69 -6.77
N ALA A 47 14.55 2.71 -7.37
CA ALA A 47 14.05 1.42 -7.88
C ALA A 47 13.10 0.59 -6.98
N SER A 48 12.85 0.98 -5.73
CA SER A 48 11.78 0.48 -4.87
C SER A 48 11.16 1.65 -4.08
N PRO A 49 10.21 2.38 -4.67
CA PRO A 49 9.73 3.60 -4.05
C PRO A 49 8.96 3.29 -2.78
N THR A 50 9.29 4.01 -1.70
CA THR A 50 8.72 3.80 -0.37
C THR A 50 8.02 5.06 0.11
N PHE A 51 6.77 4.89 0.53
CA PHE A 51 5.87 5.94 0.98
C PHE A 51 5.48 5.70 2.43
N ILE A 52 5.26 6.75 3.21
CA ILE A 52 4.64 6.65 4.54
C ILE A 52 3.17 6.99 4.39
N LEU A 53 2.31 6.08 4.83
CA LEU A 53 0.88 6.22 4.78
C LEU A 53 0.29 6.13 6.18
N LYS A 54 -0.89 6.73 6.35
CA LYS A 54 -1.71 6.61 7.54
C LYS A 54 -2.93 5.78 7.22
N ASP A 55 -3.17 4.73 7.98
CA ASP A 55 -4.39 3.95 7.85
C ASP A 55 -5.60 4.69 8.45
N ARG A 56 -6.77 4.04 8.39
CA ARG A 56 -8.02 4.55 8.97
C ARG A 56 -7.99 4.78 10.48
N ASN A 57 -7.05 4.17 11.21
CA ASN A 57 -6.86 4.35 12.65
C ASN A 57 -5.81 5.42 12.96
N ASN A 58 -5.37 6.19 11.96
CA ASN A 58 -4.25 7.12 12.05
C ASN A 58 -2.90 6.45 12.40
N ALA A 59 -2.79 5.13 12.26
CA ALA A 59 -1.52 4.44 12.42
C ALA A 59 -0.65 4.65 11.18
N SER A 60 0.59 5.09 11.39
CA SER A 60 1.56 5.28 10.32
C SER A 60 2.23 3.95 9.97
N PHE A 61 2.33 3.66 8.68
CA PHE A 61 3.04 2.50 8.14
C PHE A 61 3.76 2.85 6.84
N ALA A 62 4.80 2.10 6.50
CA ALA A 62 5.50 2.28 5.23
C ALA A 62 4.90 1.37 4.14
N LEU A 63 4.78 1.85 2.92
CA LEU A 63 4.44 1.06 1.74
C LEU A 63 5.61 1.11 0.78
N THR A 64 6.22 -0.05 0.54
CA THR A 64 7.25 -0.23 -0.47
C THR A 64 6.63 -0.85 -1.71
N LEU A 65 6.68 -0.14 -2.83
CA LEU A 65 6.24 -0.68 -4.11
C LEU A 65 7.37 -1.50 -4.72
N ARG A 66 7.08 -2.75 -5.06
CA ARG A 66 7.94 -3.57 -5.91
C ARG A 66 7.58 -3.32 -7.37
N ILE A 67 8.52 -2.77 -8.11
CA ILE A 67 8.39 -2.58 -9.55
C ILE A 67 8.92 -3.85 -10.22
N PRO A 68 8.10 -4.62 -10.94
CA PRO A 68 8.59 -5.76 -11.70
C PRO A 68 9.56 -5.29 -12.79
N ALA A 69 10.59 -6.09 -13.09
CA ALA A 69 11.65 -5.69 -14.02
C ALA A 69 11.14 -5.28 -15.41
N ASP A 70 10.01 -5.84 -15.84
CA ASP A 70 9.36 -5.54 -17.12
C ASP A 70 8.68 -4.15 -17.14
N GLU A 71 8.26 -3.65 -15.96
CA GLU A 71 7.70 -2.30 -15.81
C GLU A 71 8.77 -1.24 -15.53
N ILE A 72 10.03 -1.64 -15.30
CA ILE A 72 11.11 -0.71 -15.02
C ILE A 72 11.38 0.17 -16.25
N ASN A 73 10.87 1.39 -16.22
CA ASN A 73 11.23 2.41 -17.18
C ASN A 73 12.45 3.19 -16.69
N GLU A 74 13.62 2.87 -17.25
CA GLU A 74 14.89 3.56 -16.97
C GLU A 74 14.90 5.04 -17.38
N ASN A 75 13.94 5.48 -18.22
CA ASN A 75 13.80 6.89 -18.62
C ASN A 75 13.06 7.75 -17.58
N LEU A 76 12.48 7.13 -16.54
CA LEU A 76 11.86 7.88 -15.45
C LEU A 76 12.87 8.12 -14.32
N PRO A 77 12.91 9.34 -13.73
CA PRO A 77 13.74 9.59 -12.57
C PRO A 77 13.34 8.66 -11.44
N GLY A 78 14.29 7.86 -10.95
CA GLY A 78 14.03 6.80 -9.98
C GLY A 78 14.03 5.37 -10.57
N GLY A 79 14.15 5.24 -11.89
CA GLY A 79 14.44 3.97 -12.55
C GLY A 79 13.35 2.93 -12.41
N GLY A 80 12.08 3.30 -12.62
CA GLY A 80 11.10 2.24 -12.86
C GLY A 80 9.61 2.55 -12.81
N PHE A 81 9.14 3.61 -12.14
CA PHE A 81 7.69 3.77 -11.92
C PHE A 81 7.25 5.23 -11.91
N ASP A 82 6.13 5.52 -12.58
CA ASP A 82 5.53 6.86 -12.57
C ASP A 82 4.79 7.12 -11.25
N ALA A 83 5.56 7.49 -10.22
CA ALA A 83 5.05 7.87 -8.92
C ALA A 83 4.30 9.21 -8.92
N LYS A 84 4.05 9.87 -10.06
CA LYS A 84 3.29 11.13 -10.13
C LYS A 84 1.89 11.01 -9.53
N GLY A 85 1.30 9.81 -9.49
CA GLY A 85 0.03 9.54 -8.83
C GLY A 85 0.11 9.49 -7.30
N PHE A 86 1.30 9.22 -6.73
CA PHE A 86 1.51 9.04 -5.29
C PHE A 86 1.90 10.38 -4.65
N LYS A 87 0.89 11.23 -4.46
CA LYS A 87 1.05 12.55 -3.84
C LYS A 87 0.56 12.54 -2.40
N LYS A 88 1.19 13.37 -1.57
CA LYS A 88 0.71 13.63 -0.20
C LYS A 88 -0.76 14.05 -0.22
N GLY A 89 -1.56 13.44 0.66
CA GLY A 89 -3.01 13.67 0.76
C GLY A 89 -3.87 12.75 -0.11
N PHE A 90 -3.27 11.97 -1.01
CA PHE A 90 -4.00 10.96 -1.80
C PHE A 90 -4.09 9.65 -1.00
N THR A 91 -5.11 8.85 -1.29
CA THR A 91 -5.29 7.54 -0.67
C THR A 91 -4.83 6.44 -1.61
N ALA A 92 -3.85 5.65 -1.17
CA ALA A 92 -3.45 4.42 -1.82
C ALA A 92 -4.30 3.25 -1.30
N VAL A 93 -4.66 2.36 -2.21
CA VAL A 93 -5.45 1.16 -2.01
C VAL A 93 -4.59 -0.01 -2.43
N VAL A 94 -4.27 -0.89 -1.48
CA VAL A 94 -3.40 -2.05 -1.69
C VAL A 94 -4.23 -3.31 -1.51
N GLU A 95 -4.49 -4.01 -2.60
CA GLU A 95 -5.21 -5.30 -2.57
C GLU A 95 -4.31 -6.40 -2.00
N GLY A 96 -4.84 -7.20 -1.06
CA GLY A 96 -4.10 -8.33 -0.47
C GLY A 96 -2.84 -7.91 0.31
N ALA A 97 -2.85 -6.71 0.90
CA ALA A 97 -1.71 -6.17 1.62
C ALA A 97 -1.23 -7.11 2.73
N ARG A 98 0.08 -7.36 2.77
CA ARG A 98 0.72 -8.13 3.83
C ARG A 98 1.70 -7.25 4.57
N ARG A 99 1.61 -7.24 5.90
CA ARG A 99 2.52 -6.46 6.75
C ARG A 99 3.79 -7.26 7.00
N SER A 100 4.91 -6.55 7.11
CA SER A 100 6.22 -7.07 7.43
C SER A 100 6.94 -6.12 8.38
N GLY A 101 7.93 -6.62 9.11
CA GLY A 101 8.79 -5.79 9.97
C GLY A 101 8.11 -5.13 11.18
N ALA A 102 6.84 -5.44 11.48
CA ALA A 102 6.15 -5.00 12.68
C ALA A 102 6.68 -5.78 13.91
N LYS A 103 7.85 -5.40 14.41
CA LYS A 103 8.33 -5.74 15.76
C LYS A 103 8.14 -4.50 16.65
N GLU A 104 7.90 -4.71 17.94
CA GLU A 104 7.40 -3.77 18.99
C GLU A 104 7.86 -2.29 18.95
N GLU A 105 8.92 -1.91 18.23
CA GLU A 105 9.45 -0.54 18.14
C GLU A 105 9.65 0.00 16.71
N LYS A 106 9.32 -0.77 15.65
CA LYS A 106 9.44 -0.31 14.25
C LYS A 106 8.07 -0.18 13.61
N ALA A 107 7.85 0.97 12.97
CA ALA A 107 6.75 1.16 12.04
C ALA A 107 6.81 0.04 11.00
N GLY A 108 5.80 -0.85 11.02
CA GLY A 108 5.75 -1.95 10.07
C GLY A 108 5.59 -1.43 8.64
N PHE A 109 5.91 -2.28 7.68
CA PHE A 109 5.85 -1.94 6.26
C PHE A 109 5.06 -2.97 5.46
N VAL A 110 4.44 -2.52 4.37
CA VAL A 110 3.76 -3.36 3.39
C VAL A 110 4.60 -3.38 2.13
N VAL A 111 4.72 -4.56 1.53
CA VAL A 111 5.37 -4.71 0.23
C VAL A 111 4.33 -5.19 -0.76
N ALA A 112 4.10 -4.41 -1.81
CA ALA A 112 3.11 -4.73 -2.84
C ALA A 112 3.66 -4.44 -4.24
N PRO A 113 3.28 -5.21 -5.27
CA PRO A 113 3.59 -4.87 -6.65
C PRO A 113 2.96 -3.52 -7.04
N SER A 114 3.67 -2.71 -7.83
CA SER A 114 3.18 -1.44 -8.39
C SER A 114 1.78 -1.58 -9.01
N GLY A 115 1.57 -2.58 -9.85
CA GLY A 115 0.30 -2.83 -10.53
C GLY A 115 -0.88 -3.23 -9.62
N SER A 116 -0.60 -3.66 -8.39
CA SER A 116 -1.64 -4.03 -7.40
C SER A 116 -2.05 -2.85 -6.50
N VAL A 117 -1.38 -1.71 -6.61
CA VAL A 117 -1.68 -0.51 -5.83
C VAL A 117 -2.41 0.51 -6.68
N LYS A 118 -3.61 0.91 -6.24
CA LYS A 118 -4.40 1.95 -6.88
C LYS A 118 -4.37 3.21 -6.03
N VAL A 119 -4.31 4.38 -6.63
CA VAL A 119 -4.35 5.66 -5.90
C VAL A 119 -5.59 6.44 -6.28
N CYS A 120 -6.31 6.94 -5.28
CA CYS A 120 -7.46 7.83 -5.42
C CYS A 120 -7.15 9.22 -4.86
N SER A 121 -7.67 10.25 -5.51
CA SER A 121 -7.55 11.66 -5.07
C SER A 121 -8.45 12.02 -3.90
N THR A 122 -9.31 11.09 -3.45
CA THR A 122 -10.14 11.25 -2.26
C THR A 122 -9.32 10.93 -1.03
N SER A 123 -9.29 11.85 -0.06
CA SER A 123 -8.78 11.61 1.28
C SER A 123 -9.85 10.89 2.12
N LEU A 124 -9.43 9.88 2.90
CA LEU A 124 -10.27 9.15 3.85
C LEU A 124 -10.61 9.94 5.11
#